data_AF-A0A453BLR8-F1
#
_entry.id   AF-A0A453BLR8-F1
#
_cell.length_a   1.000
_cell.length_b   1.000
_cell.length_c   1.000
_cell.angle_alpha   90.00
_cell.angle_beta   90.00
_cell.angle_gamma   90.00
#
_symmetry.space_group_name_H-M   'P 1'
#
loop_
_entity.id
_entity.type
_entity.pdbx_description
1 polymer ?
#
loop_
_entity_poly.entity_id
_entity_poly.type
_entity_poly.pdbx_seq_one_letter_code
_entity_poly.pdbx_strand_id
1 'polypeptide(L)'
;YIESSKTRLYHSGDGSATITAQSVLLYVFENILKLLHPFMPFVTEELWQALPYRKDALIVAPWPSTDLPKNLLSIKRFQNLQSLIRGIRNVRAEYSVEPAKRISASVVATVDVLEYISKEKQVLALLSKLDAQNINLTESLPGDANQCVHIVADEGLEAYLPLADMVDVSAEVERLSKRLSKLQTEYDTLLARLSSPSVRGIFLLLYVGKFSEEGSCILLVTRFICGAVCREGPGKHCSWSS
;
A
#
# COMPACT_ATOMS: atom_id res chain seq x y z
N TYR A 1 8.40 -17.32 -6.54
CA TYR A 1 8.20 -18.78 -6.67
C TYR A 1 8.25 -19.49 -5.32
N ILE A 2 9.26 -19.26 -4.46
CA ILE A 2 9.32 -19.86 -3.11
C ILE A 2 7.99 -19.69 -2.35
N GLU A 3 7.48 -18.46 -2.26
CA GLU A 3 6.20 -18.20 -1.57
C GLU A 3 5.00 -18.92 -2.20
N SER A 4 4.89 -18.95 -3.53
CA SER A 4 3.79 -19.65 -4.21
C SER A 4 3.91 -21.18 -4.09
N SER A 5 5.13 -21.71 -3.98
CA SER A 5 5.35 -23.16 -3.84
C SER A 5 4.96 -23.70 -2.46
N LYS A 6 4.85 -22.85 -1.43
CA LYS A 6 4.45 -23.26 -0.07
C LYS A 6 3.07 -23.93 -0.02
N THR A 7 2.14 -23.52 -0.87
CA THR A 7 0.82 -24.19 -0.97
C THR A 7 0.99 -25.62 -1.42
N ARG A 8 1.81 -25.87 -2.45
CA ARG A 8 2.09 -27.21 -2.97
C ARG A 8 2.90 -28.06 -1.99
N LEU A 9 3.82 -27.46 -1.22
CA LEU A 9 4.64 -28.20 -0.26
C LEU A 9 3.90 -28.59 1.03
N TYR A 10 3.08 -27.68 1.57
CA TYR A 10 2.45 -27.88 2.88
C TYR A 10 0.96 -28.21 2.82
N HIS A 11 0.27 -27.84 1.73
CA HIS A 11 -1.18 -27.91 1.63
C HIS A 11 -1.66 -28.81 0.47
N SER A 12 -0.75 -29.49 -0.24
CA SER A 12 -1.19 -30.50 -1.20
C SER A 12 -1.43 -31.82 -0.44
N GLY A 13 -2.66 -32.32 -0.52
CA GLY A 13 -2.96 -33.72 -0.16
C GLY A 13 -2.47 -34.71 -1.23
N ASP A 14 -1.83 -34.20 -2.29
CA ASP A 14 -1.32 -34.95 -3.44
C ASP A 14 0.22 -34.95 -3.42
N GLY A 15 0.80 -36.13 -3.17
CA GLY A 15 2.24 -36.33 -3.15
C GLY A 15 2.92 -35.97 -4.48
N SER A 16 2.22 -36.10 -5.61
CA SER A 16 2.77 -35.79 -6.94
C SER A 16 3.06 -34.29 -7.11
N ALA A 17 2.15 -33.44 -6.64
CA ALA A 17 2.31 -31.99 -6.68
C ALA A 17 3.47 -31.52 -5.77
N THR A 18 3.64 -32.16 -4.61
CA THR A 18 4.77 -31.90 -3.69
C THR A 18 6.10 -32.25 -4.34
N ILE A 19 6.23 -33.47 -4.89
CA ILE A 19 7.47 -33.93 -5.54
C ILE A 19 7.83 -33.04 -6.73
N THR A 20 6.83 -32.64 -7.53
CA THR A 20 7.04 -31.71 -8.65
C THR A 20 7.59 -30.38 -8.17
N ALA A 21 6.99 -29.78 -7.13
CA ALA A 21 7.45 -28.52 -6.57
C ALA A 21 8.88 -28.61 -6.01
N GLN A 22 9.19 -29.68 -5.28
CA GLN A 22 10.54 -29.93 -4.75
C GLN A 22 11.57 -30.09 -5.87
N SER A 23 11.23 -30.84 -6.93
CA SER A 23 12.11 -31.06 -8.08
C SER A 23 12.41 -29.76 -8.82
N VAL A 24 11.40 -28.92 -9.05
CA VAL A 24 11.58 -27.61 -9.68
C VAL A 24 12.39 -26.66 -8.80
N LEU A 25 12.13 -26.64 -7.48
CA LEU A 25 12.90 -25.82 -6.54
C LEU A 25 14.37 -26.22 -6.53
N LEU A 26 14.66 -27.52 -6.46
CA LEU A 26 16.02 -28.06 -6.48
C LEU A 26 16.72 -27.72 -7.80
N TYR A 27 16.07 -27.97 -8.93
CA TYR A 27 16.60 -27.65 -10.26
C TYR A 27 16.96 -26.17 -10.41
N VAL A 28 16.04 -25.26 -10.03
CA VAL A 28 16.28 -23.82 -10.13
C VAL A 28 17.38 -23.38 -9.17
N PHE A 29 17.39 -23.90 -7.94
CA PHE A 29 18.40 -23.56 -6.93
C PHE A 29 19.81 -23.95 -7.39
N GLU A 30 19.98 -25.15 -7.94
CA GLU A 30 21.28 -25.61 -8.48
C GLU A 30 21.81 -24.70 -9.58
N ASN A 31 20.94 -24.29 -10.51
CA ASN A 31 21.34 -23.40 -11.58
C ASN A 31 21.68 -22.00 -11.05
N ILE A 32 20.98 -21.50 -10.03
CA ILE A 32 21.33 -20.25 -9.34
C ILE A 32 22.72 -20.36 -8.69
N LEU A 33 23.02 -21.47 -8.00
CA LEU A 33 24.33 -21.69 -7.39
C LEU A 33 25.45 -21.67 -8.43
N LYS A 34 25.27 -22.37 -9.56
CA LYS A 34 26.24 -22.37 -10.67
C LYS A 34 26.49 -20.97 -11.24
N LEU A 35 25.43 -20.20 -11.45
CA LEU A 35 25.53 -18.83 -11.96
C LEU A 35 26.20 -17.88 -10.96
N LEU A 36 25.99 -18.11 -9.66
CA LEU A 36 26.51 -17.26 -8.59
C LEU A 36 27.93 -17.64 -8.15
N HIS A 37 28.37 -18.87 -8.45
CA HIS A 37 29.67 -19.40 -8.02
C HIS A 37 30.88 -18.53 -8.39
N PRO A 38 30.97 -17.92 -9.59
CA PRO A 38 32.07 -17.01 -9.93
C PRO A 38 32.18 -15.78 -9.02
N PHE A 39 31.08 -15.39 -8.36
CA PHE A 39 31.03 -14.21 -7.49
C PHE A 39 31.15 -14.59 -6.01
N MET A 40 30.59 -15.73 -5.61
CA MET A 40 30.53 -16.17 -4.20
C MET A 40 30.93 -17.65 -4.05
N PRO A 41 32.19 -18.02 -4.34
CA PRO A 41 32.59 -19.42 -4.48
C PRO A 41 32.41 -20.22 -3.18
N PHE A 42 32.82 -19.67 -2.03
CA PHE A 42 32.74 -20.39 -0.75
C PHE A 42 31.30 -20.64 -0.30
N VAL A 43 30.44 -19.62 -0.35
CA VAL A 43 29.04 -19.75 0.08
C VAL A 43 28.27 -20.70 -0.84
N THR A 44 28.48 -20.59 -2.16
CA THR A 44 27.79 -21.45 -3.12
C THR A 44 28.28 -22.90 -3.06
N GLU A 45 29.57 -23.13 -2.77
CA GLU A 45 30.12 -24.47 -2.54
C GLU A 45 29.54 -25.13 -1.28
N GLU A 46 29.51 -24.41 -0.16
CA GLU A 46 28.90 -24.92 1.09
C GLU A 46 27.43 -25.29 0.89
N LEU A 47 26.65 -24.42 0.21
CA LEU A 47 25.26 -24.69 -0.10
C LEU A 47 25.09 -25.86 -1.09
N TRP A 48 26.02 -26.03 -2.04
CA TRP A 48 26.01 -27.13 -2.98
C TRP A 48 26.28 -28.47 -2.27
N GLN A 49 27.27 -28.54 -1.38
CA GLN A 49 27.59 -29.75 -0.61
C GLN A 49 26.47 -30.14 0.38
N ALA A 50 25.66 -29.17 0.83
CA ALA A 50 24.49 -29.43 1.67
C ALA A 50 23.31 -30.10 0.92
N LEU A 51 23.32 -30.10 -0.42
CA LEU A 51 22.27 -30.73 -1.22
C LEU A 51 22.42 -32.27 -1.24
N PRO A 52 21.31 -33.01 -1.32
CA PRO A 52 21.35 -34.46 -1.35
C PRO A 52 22.07 -34.98 -2.61
N TYR A 53 22.79 -36.09 -2.46
CA TYR A 53 23.47 -36.81 -3.54
C TYR A 53 24.58 -36.03 -4.28
N ARG A 54 25.26 -35.10 -3.60
CA ARG A 54 26.44 -34.40 -4.15
C ARG A 54 27.75 -35.05 -3.69
N LYS A 55 28.65 -35.27 -4.65
CA LYS A 55 29.98 -35.87 -4.45
C LYS A 55 31.09 -35.00 -5.04
N ASP A 56 30.78 -34.30 -6.12
CA ASP A 56 31.73 -33.44 -6.83
C ASP A 56 31.55 -31.97 -6.42
N ALA A 57 32.64 -31.21 -6.48
CA ALA A 57 32.66 -29.78 -6.19
C ALA A 57 31.87 -28.97 -7.23
N LEU A 58 31.31 -27.83 -6.83
CA LEU A 58 30.54 -26.97 -7.74
C LEU A 58 31.44 -26.40 -8.86
N ILE A 59 32.71 -26.16 -8.58
CA ILE A 59 33.68 -25.61 -9.55
C ILE A 59 33.87 -26.49 -10.80
N VAL A 60 33.67 -27.81 -10.68
CA VAL A 60 33.77 -28.75 -11.82
C VAL A 60 32.41 -29.01 -12.50
N ALA A 61 31.33 -28.42 -12.00
CA ALA A 61 30.00 -28.65 -12.52
C ALA A 61 29.82 -27.99 -13.91
N PRO A 62 29.05 -28.62 -14.81
CA PRO A 62 28.77 -28.03 -16.11
C PRO A 62 27.89 -26.79 -15.96
N TRP A 63 28.21 -25.76 -16.75
CA TRP A 63 27.44 -24.53 -16.85
C TRP A 63 25.98 -24.83 -17.27
N PRO A 64 24.98 -24.11 -16.72
CA PRO A 64 23.57 -24.33 -17.07
C PRO A 64 23.29 -24.13 -18.56
N SER A 65 22.56 -25.07 -19.18
CA SER A 65 22.04 -24.92 -20.54
C SER A 65 20.85 -23.96 -20.57
N THR A 66 20.72 -23.22 -21.68
CA THR A 66 19.63 -22.27 -21.94
C THR A 66 18.50 -22.84 -22.80
N ASP A 67 18.57 -24.10 -23.20
CA ASP A 67 17.76 -24.68 -24.28
C ASP A 67 16.35 -25.12 -23.86
N LEU A 68 15.92 -24.73 -22.65
CA LEU A 68 14.60 -25.08 -22.16
C LEU A 68 13.50 -24.33 -22.93
N PRO A 69 12.41 -25.03 -23.30
CA PRO A 69 11.28 -24.40 -23.97
C PRO A 69 10.62 -23.37 -23.05
N LYS A 70 10.46 -22.15 -23.56
CA LYS A 70 9.78 -21.06 -22.84
C LYS A 70 8.29 -21.08 -23.15
N ASN A 71 7.47 -21.33 -22.13
CA ASN A 71 6.02 -21.23 -22.27
C ASN A 71 5.55 -19.80 -21.99
N LEU A 72 5.38 -19.01 -23.06
CA LEU A 72 4.96 -17.60 -22.97
C LEU A 72 3.58 -17.44 -22.32
N LEU A 73 2.65 -18.37 -22.55
CA LEU A 73 1.33 -18.34 -21.93
C LEU A 73 1.42 -18.50 -20.41
N SER A 74 2.27 -19.41 -19.93
CA SER A 74 2.47 -19.62 -18.49
C SER A 74 3.12 -18.42 -17.81
N ILE A 75 4.07 -17.77 -18.49
CA ILE A 75 4.68 -16.52 -18.01
C ILE A 75 3.61 -15.45 -17.85
N LYS A 76 2.78 -15.26 -18.87
CA LYS A 76 1.71 -14.25 -18.87
C LYS A 76 0.66 -14.51 -17.79
N ARG A 77 0.17 -15.76 -17.67
CA ARG A 77 -0.76 -16.17 -16.61
C ARG A 77 -0.20 -15.89 -15.21
N PHE A 78 1.08 -16.19 -15.00
CA PHE A 78 1.74 -15.93 -13.72
C PHE A 78 1.92 -14.42 -13.46
N GLN A 79 2.23 -13.63 -14.49
CA GLN A 79 2.29 -12.16 -14.39
C GLN A 79 0.93 -11.56 -14.00
N ASN A 80 -0.17 -12.02 -14.62
CA ASN A 80 -1.52 -11.58 -14.28
C ASN A 80 -1.85 -11.90 -12.81
N LEU A 81 -1.53 -13.11 -12.35
CA LEU A 81 -1.69 -13.50 -10.94
C LEU A 81 -0.88 -12.60 -10.00
N GLN A 82 0.37 -12.27 -10.36
CA GLN A 82 1.20 -11.35 -9.58
C GLN A 82 0.60 -9.93 -9.54
N SER A 83 0.09 -9.45 -10.67
CA SER A 83 -0.54 -8.13 -10.80
C SER A 83 -1.77 -8.04 -9.88
N LEU A 84 -2.63 -9.05 -9.92
CA LEU A 84 -3.80 -9.15 -9.03
C LEU A 84 -3.40 -9.17 -7.54
N ILE A 85 -2.42 -10.00 -7.16
CA ILE A 85 -1.96 -10.07 -5.76
C ILE A 85 -1.39 -8.72 -5.30
N ARG A 86 -0.64 -8.03 -6.16
CA ARG A 86 -0.11 -6.69 -5.85
C ARG A 86 -1.23 -5.69 -5.68
N GLY A 87 -2.21 -5.67 -6.58
CA GLY A 87 -3.39 -4.80 -6.46
C GLY A 87 -4.11 -4.98 -5.13
N ILE A 88 -4.38 -6.24 -4.75
CA ILE A 88 -5.02 -6.56 -3.46
C ILE A 88 -4.17 -6.08 -2.27
N ARG A 89 -2.86 -6.32 -2.29
CA ARG A 89 -1.97 -5.89 -1.21
C ARG A 89 -1.88 -4.36 -1.09
N ASN A 90 -1.90 -3.65 -2.21
CA ASN A 90 -1.89 -2.19 -2.24
C ASN A 90 -3.16 -1.63 -1.61
N VAL A 91 -4.32 -2.14 -2.00
CA VAL A 91 -5.61 -1.74 -1.38
C VAL A 91 -5.60 -2.04 0.12
N ARG A 92 -5.12 -3.20 0.54
CA ARG A 92 -5.01 -3.51 1.97
C ARG A 92 -4.12 -2.51 2.72
N ALA A 93 -3.02 -2.07 2.12
CA ALA A 93 -2.15 -1.07 2.71
C ALA A 93 -2.80 0.31 2.76
N GLU A 94 -3.53 0.70 1.71
CA GLU A 94 -4.27 1.97 1.62
C GLU A 94 -5.34 2.07 2.71
N TYR A 95 -6.11 1.01 2.92
CA TYR A 95 -7.15 0.94 3.96
C TYR A 95 -6.60 0.51 5.32
N SER A 96 -5.28 0.42 5.49
CA SER A 96 -4.61 0.05 6.76
C SER A 96 -5.15 -1.24 7.39
N VAL A 97 -5.51 -2.22 6.56
CA VAL A 97 -6.02 -3.52 7.00
C VAL A 97 -4.93 -4.29 7.71
N GLU A 98 -5.26 -4.88 8.86
CA GLU A 98 -4.31 -5.68 9.63
C GLU A 98 -3.65 -6.79 8.78
N PRO A 99 -2.31 -6.98 8.82
CA PRO A 99 -1.63 -7.95 7.96
C PRO A 99 -2.07 -9.41 8.15
N ALA A 100 -2.54 -9.77 9.34
CA ALA A 100 -2.99 -11.12 9.67
C ALA A 100 -4.47 -11.37 9.31
N LYS A 101 -5.29 -10.32 9.23
CA LYS A 101 -6.74 -10.43 8.99
C LYS A 101 -7.02 -11.05 7.63
N ARG A 102 -7.90 -12.05 7.61
CA ARG A 102 -8.41 -12.66 6.39
C ARG A 102 -9.65 -11.89 5.92
N ILE A 103 -9.69 -11.57 4.63
CA ILE A 103 -10.79 -10.84 4.00
C ILE A 103 -11.36 -11.67 2.85
N SER A 104 -12.66 -11.52 2.59
CA SER A 104 -13.29 -12.10 1.41
C SER A 104 -12.93 -11.32 0.14
N ALA A 105 -13.07 -11.96 -1.02
CA ALA A 105 -12.88 -11.29 -2.31
C ALA A 105 -13.71 -11.95 -3.40
N SER A 106 -14.24 -11.14 -4.32
CA SER A 106 -14.85 -11.62 -5.55
C SER A 106 -13.95 -11.25 -6.73
N VAL A 107 -13.54 -12.23 -7.53
CA VAL A 107 -12.72 -12.03 -8.72
C VAL A 107 -13.61 -12.20 -9.95
N VAL A 108 -13.61 -11.19 -10.81
CA VAL A 108 -14.38 -11.14 -12.05
C VAL A 108 -13.44 -11.17 -13.24
N ALA A 109 -13.64 -12.13 -14.15
CA ALA A 109 -12.87 -12.22 -15.39
C ALA A 109 -13.59 -13.11 -16.41
N THR A 110 -13.06 -13.17 -17.63
CA THR A 110 -13.47 -14.13 -18.67
C THR A 110 -13.23 -15.58 -18.23
N VAL A 111 -14.03 -16.52 -18.74
CA VAL A 111 -13.94 -17.98 -18.47
C VAL A 111 -12.50 -18.52 -18.53
N ASP A 112 -11.78 -18.20 -19.60
CA ASP A 112 -10.39 -18.66 -19.81
C ASP A 112 -9.46 -18.23 -18.69
N VAL A 113 -9.71 -17.03 -18.13
CA VAL A 113 -8.93 -16.46 -17.04
C VAL A 113 -9.29 -17.11 -15.70
N LEU A 114 -10.58 -17.27 -15.45
CA LEU A 114 -11.09 -17.91 -14.24
C LEU A 114 -10.60 -19.37 -14.13
N GLU A 115 -10.47 -20.08 -15.26
CA GLU A 115 -10.02 -21.48 -15.24
C GLU A 115 -8.61 -21.62 -14.63
N TYR A 116 -7.64 -20.80 -15.05
CA TYR A 116 -6.29 -20.89 -14.48
C TYR A 116 -6.16 -20.23 -13.11
N ILE A 117 -6.92 -19.16 -12.83
CA ILE A 117 -6.94 -18.54 -11.49
C ILE A 117 -7.55 -19.50 -10.46
N SER A 118 -8.56 -20.29 -10.84
CA SER A 118 -9.17 -21.30 -9.96
C SER A 118 -8.16 -22.36 -9.52
N LYS A 119 -7.27 -22.80 -10.42
CA LYS A 119 -6.19 -23.75 -10.12
C LYS A 119 -5.18 -23.19 -9.11
N GLU A 120 -4.98 -21.87 -9.12
CA GLU A 120 -4.05 -21.15 -8.23
C GLU A 120 -4.79 -20.43 -7.08
N LYS A 121 -6.06 -20.75 -6.80
CA LYS A 121 -6.89 -20.11 -5.76
C LYS A 121 -6.23 -20.12 -4.39
N GLN A 122 -5.57 -21.23 -4.02
CA GLN A 122 -4.86 -21.34 -2.75
C GLN A 122 -3.64 -20.40 -2.68
N VAL A 123 -2.91 -20.25 -3.80
CA VAL A 123 -1.76 -19.34 -3.89
C VAL A 123 -2.22 -17.89 -3.77
N LEU A 124 -3.30 -17.54 -4.48
CA LEU A 124 -3.95 -16.24 -4.35
C LEU A 124 -4.29 -15.99 -2.88
N ALA A 125 -5.08 -16.87 -2.25
CA ALA A 125 -5.50 -16.71 -0.86
C ALA A 125 -4.34 -16.57 0.14
N LEU A 126 -3.28 -17.37 -0.02
CA LEU A 126 -2.11 -17.32 0.87
C LEU A 126 -1.37 -15.98 0.73
N LEU A 127 -1.13 -15.54 -0.50
CA LEU A 127 -0.28 -14.38 -0.78
C LEU A 127 -1.02 -13.06 -0.57
N SER A 128 -2.31 -12.97 -0.87
CA SER A 128 -3.11 -11.76 -0.59
C SER A 128 -3.80 -11.78 0.79
N LYS A 129 -3.56 -12.83 1.60
CA LYS A 129 -4.17 -13.02 2.93
C LYS A 129 -5.71 -12.98 2.85
N LEU A 130 -6.26 -13.56 1.80
CA LEU A 130 -7.71 -13.74 1.66
C LEU A 130 -8.15 -15.01 2.38
N ASP A 131 -9.43 -15.09 2.68
CA ASP A 131 -10.08 -16.32 3.10
C ASP A 131 -10.34 -17.22 1.89
N ALA A 132 -9.71 -18.40 1.84
CA ALA A 132 -9.82 -19.32 0.72
C ALA A 132 -11.25 -19.82 0.47
N GLN A 133 -12.09 -19.87 1.51
CA GLN A 133 -13.48 -20.31 1.40
C GLN A 133 -14.36 -19.21 0.79
N ASN A 134 -14.08 -17.96 1.12
CA ASN A 134 -14.83 -16.78 0.72
C ASN A 134 -14.21 -16.05 -0.48
N ILE A 135 -13.60 -16.80 -1.41
CA ILE A 135 -13.20 -16.29 -2.72
C ILE A 135 -14.20 -16.79 -3.76
N ASN A 136 -14.97 -15.84 -4.30
CA ASN A 136 -15.94 -16.08 -5.36
C ASN A 136 -15.30 -15.75 -6.71
N LEU A 137 -15.34 -16.71 -7.64
CA LEU A 137 -14.87 -16.54 -9.02
C LEU A 137 -16.10 -16.49 -9.91
N THR A 138 -16.35 -15.37 -10.59
CA THR A 138 -17.57 -15.17 -11.39
C THR A 138 -17.26 -14.40 -12.66
N GLU A 139 -18.10 -14.52 -13.69
CA GLU A 139 -18.00 -13.73 -14.92
C GLU A 139 -18.76 -12.40 -14.82
N SER A 140 -19.74 -12.33 -13.92
CA SER A 140 -20.62 -11.17 -13.74
C SER A 140 -20.21 -10.33 -12.53
N LEU A 141 -20.49 -9.02 -12.61
CA LEU A 141 -20.31 -8.11 -11.48
C LEU A 141 -21.07 -8.63 -10.24
N PRO A 142 -20.45 -8.63 -9.05
CA PRO A 142 -21.19 -8.92 -7.83
C PRO A 142 -22.29 -7.86 -7.61
N GLY A 143 -23.47 -8.29 -7.15
CA GLY A 143 -24.59 -7.38 -6.87
C GLY A 143 -24.25 -6.28 -5.85
N ASP A 144 -23.29 -6.56 -4.96
CA ASP A 144 -22.81 -5.65 -3.93
C ASP A 144 -21.54 -4.86 -4.36
N ALA A 145 -21.28 -4.73 -5.67
CA ALA A 145 -20.10 -4.03 -6.19
C ALA A 145 -19.93 -2.61 -5.62
N ASN A 146 -21.04 -1.91 -5.32
CA ASN A 146 -21.03 -0.55 -4.76
C ASN A 146 -20.45 -0.49 -3.33
N GLN A 147 -20.41 -1.60 -2.60
CA GLN A 147 -19.87 -1.69 -1.24
C GLN A 147 -18.47 -2.32 -1.22
N CYS A 148 -17.87 -2.50 -2.40
CA CYS A 148 -16.57 -3.14 -2.57
C CYS A 148 -15.54 -2.13 -3.12
N VAL A 149 -14.28 -2.32 -2.76
CA VAL A 149 -13.17 -1.68 -3.45
C VAL A 149 -12.89 -2.45 -4.73
N HIS A 150 -12.95 -1.74 -5.86
CA HIS A 150 -12.67 -2.27 -7.18
C HIS A 150 -11.17 -2.20 -7.49
N ILE A 151 -10.63 -3.31 -7.97
CA ILE A 151 -9.24 -3.46 -8.37
C ILE A 151 -9.23 -3.97 -9.79
N VAL A 152 -8.59 -3.24 -10.69
CA VAL A 152 -8.37 -3.68 -12.07
C VAL A 152 -6.93 -4.15 -12.20
N ALA A 153 -6.77 -5.41 -12.56
CA ALA A 153 -5.51 -6.01 -12.96
C ALA A 153 -5.46 -6.16 -14.49
N ASP A 154 -4.35 -6.70 -14.99
CA ASP A 154 -4.12 -6.86 -16.42
C ASP A 154 -5.16 -7.81 -17.07
N GLU A 155 -5.51 -7.52 -18.33
CA GLU A 155 -6.40 -8.34 -19.17
C GLU A 155 -7.87 -8.45 -18.71
N GLY A 156 -8.41 -7.42 -18.05
CA GLY A 156 -9.81 -7.43 -17.61
C GLY A 156 -10.05 -8.37 -16.41
N LEU A 157 -8.98 -8.69 -15.68
CA LEU A 157 -9.05 -9.36 -14.40
C LEU A 157 -9.36 -8.34 -13.32
N GLU A 158 -10.55 -8.42 -12.75
CA GLU A 158 -11.02 -7.49 -11.74
C GLU A 158 -11.20 -8.19 -10.39
N ALA A 159 -10.96 -7.47 -9.30
CA ALA A 159 -11.25 -7.95 -7.95
C ALA A 159 -12.05 -6.92 -7.16
N TYR A 160 -12.99 -7.43 -6.39
CA TYR A 160 -13.89 -6.69 -5.53
C TYR A 160 -13.68 -7.15 -4.09
N LEU A 161 -13.25 -6.23 -3.23
CA LEU A 161 -13.01 -6.49 -1.82
C LEU A 161 -14.09 -5.79 -1.00
N PRO A 162 -14.93 -6.52 -0.23
CA PRO A 162 -15.96 -5.90 0.59
C PRO A 162 -15.35 -4.96 1.63
N LEU A 163 -15.83 -3.70 1.67
CA LEU A 163 -15.35 -2.69 2.62
C LEU A 163 -15.58 -3.10 4.07
N ALA A 164 -16.67 -3.83 4.34
CA ALA A 164 -17.03 -4.33 5.67
C ALA A 164 -15.95 -5.24 6.29
N ASP A 165 -15.22 -5.99 5.45
CA ASP A 165 -14.15 -6.87 5.91
C ASP A 165 -12.84 -6.11 6.17
N MET A 166 -12.66 -4.94 5.53
CA MET A 166 -11.41 -4.20 5.57
C MET A 166 -11.38 -3.15 6.69
N VAL A 167 -12.50 -2.46 6.92
CA VAL A 167 -12.55 -1.30 7.83
C VAL A 167 -13.51 -1.59 8.98
N ASP A 168 -13.00 -1.47 10.20
CA ASP A 168 -13.87 -1.31 11.36
C ASP A 168 -14.38 0.14 11.38
N VAL A 169 -15.58 0.34 10.85
CA VAL A 169 -16.23 1.66 10.74
C VAL A 169 -16.33 2.32 12.12
N SER A 170 -16.54 1.54 13.20
CA SER A 170 -16.67 2.08 14.55
C SER A 170 -15.34 2.62 15.07
N ALA A 171 -14.25 1.85 14.89
CA ALA A 171 -12.91 2.28 15.27
C ALA A 171 -12.44 3.48 14.44
N GLU A 172 -12.81 3.54 13.16
CA GLU A 172 -12.43 4.65 12.29
C GLU A 172 -13.18 5.94 12.63
N VAL A 173 -14.47 5.85 12.96
CA VAL A 173 -15.25 6.99 13.48
C VAL A 173 -14.65 7.50 14.79
N GLU A 174 -14.24 6.59 15.70
CA GLU A 174 -13.60 6.97 16.96
C GLU A 174 -12.24 7.66 16.72
N ARG A 175 -11.42 7.13 15.81
CA ARG A 175 -10.13 7.72 15.43
C ARG A 175 -10.30 9.12 14.84
N LEU A 176 -11.25 9.28 13.91
CA LEU A 176 -11.54 10.57 13.28
C LEU A 176 -12.09 11.59 14.28
N SER A 177 -12.99 11.18 15.17
CA SER A 177 -13.52 12.07 16.22
C SER A 177 -12.43 12.55 17.19
N LYS A 178 -11.49 11.68 17.58
CA LYS A 178 -10.30 12.07 18.39
C LYS A 178 -9.37 13.02 17.65
N ARG A 179 -9.23 12.87 16.33
CA ARG A 179 -8.39 13.77 15.52
C ARG A 179 -9.08 15.13 15.34
N LEU A 180 -10.39 15.13 15.15
CA LEU A 180 -11.21 16.33 15.08
C LEU A 180 -11.12 17.12 16.39
N SER A 181 -11.27 16.47 17.54
CA SER A 181 -11.18 17.15 18.84
C SER A 181 -9.80 17.77 19.08
N LYS A 182 -8.70 17.07 18.73
CA LYS A 182 -7.35 17.64 18.79
C LYS A 182 -7.19 18.88 17.91
N LEU A 183 -7.61 18.80 16.65
CA LEU A 183 -7.55 19.94 15.73
C LEU A 183 -8.42 21.11 16.22
N GLN A 184 -9.58 20.82 16.82
CA GLN A 184 -10.43 21.83 17.44
C GLN A 184 -9.69 22.55 18.58
N THR A 185 -9.02 21.80 19.46
CA THR A 185 -8.26 22.41 20.57
C THR A 185 -7.06 23.23 20.10
N GLU A 186 -6.37 22.79 19.04
CA GLU A 186 -5.29 23.57 18.42
C GLU A 186 -5.82 24.87 17.80
N TYR A 187 -6.95 24.79 17.09
CA TYR A 187 -7.63 25.94 16.52
C TYR A 187 -8.05 26.95 17.58
N ASP A 188 -8.68 26.51 18.66
CA ASP A 188 -9.11 27.37 19.77
C ASP A 188 -7.92 28.00 20.49
N THR A 189 -6.83 27.25 20.66
CA THR A 189 -5.58 27.76 21.24
C THR A 189 -4.96 28.85 20.35
N LEU A 190 -4.95 28.66 19.03
CA LEU A 190 -4.47 29.66 18.08
C LEU A 190 -5.34 30.91 18.08
N LEU A 191 -6.67 30.76 18.12
CA LEU A 191 -7.59 31.88 18.26
C LEU A 191 -7.37 32.64 19.57
N ALA A 192 -7.18 31.95 20.68
CA ALA A 192 -6.89 32.55 21.99
C ALA A 192 -5.57 33.32 21.99
N ARG A 193 -4.54 32.81 21.29
CA ARG A 193 -3.28 33.54 21.10
C ARG A 193 -3.48 34.81 20.27
N LEU A 194 -4.24 34.74 19.17
CA LEU A 194 -4.53 35.89 18.31
C LEU A 194 -5.45 36.94 18.96
N SER A 195 -6.30 36.54 19.91
CA SER A 195 -7.18 37.45 20.65
C SER A 195 -6.49 38.10 21.85
N SER A 196 -5.34 37.55 22.29
CA SER A 196 -4.58 38.12 23.41
C SER A 196 -4.06 39.54 23.08
N PRO A 197 -4.17 40.51 24.02
CA PRO A 197 -3.73 41.90 23.79
C PRO A 197 -2.24 42.01 23.48
N SER A 198 -1.39 41.13 24.03
CA SER A 198 0.06 41.19 23.82
C SER A 198 0.44 40.80 22.39
N VAL A 199 -0.21 39.78 21.80
CA VAL A 199 0.05 39.37 20.41
C VAL A 199 -0.55 40.37 19.42
N ARG A 200 -1.72 40.95 19.71
CA ARG A 200 -2.27 42.07 18.92
C ARG A 200 -1.33 43.27 18.90
N GLY A 201 -0.75 43.63 20.05
CA GLY A 201 0.24 44.72 20.16
C GLY A 201 1.55 44.44 19.43
N ILE A 202 2.08 43.22 19.55
CA ILE A 202 3.34 42.81 18.89
C ILE A 202 3.18 42.72 17.37
N PHE A 203 2.05 42.19 16.87
CA PHE A 203 1.79 42.14 15.43
C PHE A 203 1.59 43.55 14.86
N LEU A 204 0.90 44.45 15.56
CA LEU A 204 0.76 45.85 15.17
C LEU A 204 2.14 46.57 15.14
N LEU A 205 3.00 46.32 16.13
CA LEU A 205 4.36 46.88 16.20
C LEU A 205 5.28 46.36 15.08
N LEU A 206 5.23 45.07 14.75
CA LEU A 206 5.99 44.50 13.63
C LEU A 206 5.48 44.99 12.27
N TYR A 207 4.16 45.12 12.09
CA TYR A 207 3.59 45.64 10.85
C TYR A 207 3.91 47.13 10.66
N VAL A 208 3.82 47.95 11.72
CA VAL A 208 4.20 49.37 11.70
C VAL A 208 5.71 49.55 11.53
N GLY A 209 6.53 48.69 12.14
CA GLY A 209 7.99 48.70 11.97
C GLY A 209 8.44 48.40 10.54
N LYS A 210 7.85 47.39 9.88
CA LYS A 210 8.12 47.13 8.46
C LYS A 210 7.58 48.20 7.51
N PHE A 211 6.43 48.82 7.84
CA PHE A 211 5.85 49.90 7.03
C PHE A 211 6.67 51.21 7.08
N SER A 212 7.51 51.39 8.11
CA SER A 212 8.38 52.57 8.21
C SER A 212 9.64 52.48 7.34
N GLU A 213 10.06 51.27 6.94
CA GLU A 213 11.21 51.07 6.03
C GLU A 213 10.79 51.02 4.55
N GLU A 214 9.57 50.56 4.25
CA GLU A 214 9.05 50.46 2.88
C GLU A 214 7.87 51.44 2.68
N GLY A 215 8.19 52.69 2.33
CA GLY A 215 7.19 53.74 2.07
C GLY A 215 6.32 53.46 0.85
N SER A 216 5.27 52.64 0.99
CA SER A 216 4.15 52.60 0.04
C SER A 216 2.85 52.03 0.64
N CYS A 217 1.95 52.98 0.93
CA CYS A 217 0.50 52.96 0.79
C CYS A 217 -0.19 51.60 0.51
N ILE A 218 -0.70 50.91 1.54
CA ILE A 218 -1.80 49.92 1.43
C ILE A 218 -2.74 50.17 2.62
N LEU A 219 -3.79 50.97 2.37
CA LEU A 219 -4.79 51.38 3.36
C LEU A 219 -5.93 50.36 3.53
N LEU A 220 -5.77 49.11 3.08
CA LEU A 220 -6.93 48.23 2.83
C LEU A 220 -7.16 47.08 3.83
N VAL A 221 -6.19 46.72 4.68
CA VAL A 221 -6.32 45.50 5.51
C VAL A 221 -6.79 45.79 6.94
N THR A 222 -6.64 47.02 7.43
CA THR A 222 -6.92 47.37 8.83
C THR A 222 -8.41 47.41 9.18
N ARG A 223 -9.30 47.43 8.17
CA ARG A 223 -10.75 47.53 8.39
C ARG A 223 -11.40 46.22 8.84
N PHE A 224 -10.73 45.07 8.67
CA PHE A 224 -11.30 43.76 8.99
C PHE A 224 -10.98 43.26 10.41
N ILE A 225 -9.92 43.77 11.05
CA ILE A 225 -9.45 43.24 12.34
C ILE A 225 -9.89 44.09 13.54
N CYS A 226 -10.11 45.40 13.37
CA CYS A 226 -10.23 46.29 14.53
C CYS A 226 -11.67 46.70 14.91
N GLY A 227 -12.70 46.46 14.09
CA GLY A 227 -14.08 46.86 14.44
C GLY A 227 -14.27 48.33 14.85
N ALA A 228 -13.30 49.20 14.54
CA ALA A 228 -13.26 50.57 14.99
C ALA A 228 -13.76 51.49 13.88
N VAL A 229 -14.90 52.14 14.14
CA VAL A 229 -15.46 53.18 13.27
C VAL A 229 -14.67 54.47 13.51
N CYS A 230 -13.67 54.73 12.66
CA CYS A 230 -13.05 56.06 12.60
C CYS A 230 -14.01 57.01 11.86
N ARG A 231 -14.55 58.02 12.56
CA ARG A 231 -15.16 59.19 11.92
C ARG A 231 -14.05 60.21 11.65
N GLU A 232 -13.91 60.61 10.39
CA GLU A 232 -12.97 61.63 9.95
C GLU A 232 -13.46 63.03 10.33
N GLY A 233 -12.62 63.79 11.04
CA GLY A 233 -12.79 65.21 11.31
C GLY A 233 -11.42 65.86 11.58
N PRO A 234 -11.14 67.08 11.09
CA PRO A 234 -9.81 67.67 11.13
C PRO A 234 -9.56 68.28 12.52
N GLY A 235 -8.93 67.51 13.40
CA GLY A 235 -8.57 67.96 14.74
C GLY A 235 -7.93 66.85 15.53
N LYS A 236 -6.63 66.96 15.77
CA LYS A 236 -5.81 65.99 16.49
C LYS A 236 -6.38 65.75 17.89
N HIS A 237 -6.87 64.53 18.17
CA HIS A 237 -6.70 63.79 19.42
C HIS A 237 -7.30 62.39 19.29
N CYS A 238 -6.47 61.34 19.32
CA CYS A 238 -6.93 59.98 19.56
C CYS A 238 -7.09 59.80 21.07
N SER A 239 -8.33 59.64 21.55
CA SER A 239 -8.59 59.10 22.87
C SER A 239 -8.76 57.59 22.77
N TRP A 240 -8.02 56.86 23.60
CA TRP A 240 -8.20 55.43 23.80
C TRP A 240 -9.19 55.27 24.96
N SER A 241 -10.42 54.80 24.69
CA SER A 241 -11.29 54.32 25.75
C SER A 241 -10.88 52.89 26.11
N SER A 242 -10.68 52.66 27.41
CA SER A 242 -10.40 51.35 28.03
C SER A 242 -11.49 50.32 27.77
#